data_AF-A0A532AIY2-F1
#
_entry.id   AF-A0A532AIY2-F1
#
_cell.length_a   1.000
_cell.length_b   1.000
_cell.length_c   1.000
_cell.angle_alpha   90.00
_cell.angle_beta   90.00
_cell.angle_gamma   90.00
#
_symmetry.space_group_name_H-M   'P 1'
#
loop_
_entity.id
_entity.type
_entity.pdbx_description
1 polymer ?
#
loop_
_entity_poly.entity_id
_entity_poly.type
_entity_poly.pdbx_seq_one_letter_code
_entity_poly.pdbx_strand_id
1 'polypeptide(L)'
;TWSDEAAFKPVFEFYAAALARDGLRKKMIARLGPEAGDILDEFLNFCLAEERTGLPGLESFLSTLENAGPEIKREMDQTRDEVRVMTVHAAKGLEAPVVFLVDGGSAPFS
;
A
#
# COMPACT_ATOMS: atom_id res chain seq x y z
N THR A 1 -23.70 10.35 -3.11
CA THR A 1 -22.32 10.78 -3.44
C THR A 1 -21.34 10.00 -2.58
N TRP A 2 -20.01 10.08 -2.79
CA TRP A 2 -19.06 9.42 -1.87
C TRP A 2 -19.19 9.92 -0.44
N SER A 3 -19.53 11.20 -0.24
CA SER A 3 -19.78 11.76 1.09
C SER A 3 -20.95 11.07 1.81
N ASP A 4 -22.05 10.79 1.11
CA ASP A 4 -23.18 10.07 1.68
C ASP A 4 -22.83 8.60 1.97
N GLU A 5 -22.12 7.95 1.03
CA GLU A 5 -21.70 6.56 1.22
C GLU A 5 -20.74 6.42 2.40
N ALA A 6 -19.77 7.32 2.55
CA ALA A 6 -18.85 7.33 3.68
C ALA A 6 -19.54 7.56 5.04
N ALA A 7 -20.69 8.26 5.05
CA ALA A 7 -21.44 8.54 6.27
C ALA A 7 -22.26 7.34 6.76
N PHE A 8 -22.69 6.46 5.85
CA PHE A 8 -23.70 5.43 6.18
C PHE A 8 -23.28 3.99 5.84
N LYS A 9 -22.28 3.79 4.99
CA LYS A 9 -21.82 2.45 4.64
C LYS A 9 -20.74 1.96 5.61
N PRO A 10 -20.69 0.64 5.84
CA PRO A 10 -19.51 -0.01 6.40
C PRO A 10 -18.27 0.33 5.57
N VAL A 11 -17.12 0.40 6.23
CA VAL A 11 -15.83 0.83 5.66
C VAL A 11 -15.42 -0.04 4.47
N PHE A 12 -15.52 -1.37 4.63
CA PHE A 12 -15.26 -2.33 3.58
C PHE A 12 -16.19 -2.09 2.38
N GLU A 13 -17.48 -1.92 2.61
CA GLU A 13 -18.45 -1.71 1.54
C GLU A 13 -18.17 -0.41 0.77
N PHE A 14 -17.85 0.67 1.49
CA PHE A 14 -17.47 1.95 0.89
C PHE A 14 -16.24 1.80 -0.01
N TYR A 15 -15.13 1.28 0.52
CA TYR A 15 -13.89 1.15 -0.26
C TYR A 15 -13.99 0.10 -1.37
N ALA A 16 -14.72 -1.00 -1.17
CA ALA A 16 -14.95 -2.01 -2.21
C ALA A 16 -15.75 -1.42 -3.38
N ALA A 17 -16.78 -0.61 -3.11
CA ALA A 17 -17.54 0.09 -4.13
C ALA A 17 -16.65 1.09 -4.90
N ALA A 18 -15.82 1.86 -4.19
CA ALA A 18 -14.91 2.82 -4.81
C ALA A 18 -13.86 2.12 -5.71
N LEU A 19 -13.31 0.99 -5.26
CA LEU A 19 -12.31 0.22 -6.01
C LEU A 19 -12.90 -0.50 -7.23
N ALA A 20 -14.09 -1.07 -7.10
CA ALA A 20 -14.75 -1.83 -8.15
C ALA A 20 -15.62 -0.94 -9.06
N ARG A 21 -16.77 -0.48 -8.56
CA ARG A 21 -17.79 0.29 -9.31
C ARG A 21 -17.20 1.57 -9.91
N ASP A 22 -16.42 2.31 -9.11
CA ASP A 22 -15.89 3.62 -9.53
C ASP A 22 -14.53 3.53 -10.25
N GLY A 23 -14.03 2.30 -10.43
CA GLY A 23 -12.86 1.97 -11.23
C GLY A 23 -11.53 2.43 -10.63
N LEU A 24 -11.47 2.76 -9.33
CA LEU A 24 -10.23 3.21 -8.69
C LEU A 24 -9.14 2.14 -8.71
N ARG A 25 -9.48 0.84 -8.56
CA ARG A 25 -8.48 -0.23 -8.66
C ARG A 25 -7.73 -0.16 -9.99
N LYS A 26 -8.48 -0.03 -11.10
CA LYS A 26 -7.89 0.10 -12.44
C LYS A 26 -6.99 1.34 -12.54
N LYS A 27 -7.42 2.48 -11.98
CA LYS A 27 -6.62 3.72 -12.00
C LYS A 27 -5.35 3.60 -11.17
N MET A 28 -5.41 2.97 -9.99
CA MET A 28 -4.26 2.77 -9.12
C MET A 28 -3.26 1.81 -9.73
N ILE A 29 -3.72 0.67 -10.26
CA ILE A 29 -2.85 -0.29 -10.97
C ILE A 29 -2.20 0.38 -12.19
N ALA A 30 -2.95 1.15 -12.97
CA ALA A 30 -2.40 1.86 -14.13
C ALA A 30 -1.33 2.90 -13.76
N ARG A 31 -1.40 3.49 -12.55
CA ARG A 31 -0.47 4.53 -12.10
C ARG A 31 0.72 3.98 -11.31
N LEU A 32 0.50 2.95 -10.49
CA LEU A 32 1.46 2.44 -9.52
C LEU A 32 2.03 1.07 -9.91
N GLY A 33 1.48 0.43 -10.94
CA GLY A 33 1.89 -0.89 -11.41
C GLY A 33 1.03 -2.02 -10.85
N PRO A 34 1.26 -3.26 -11.34
CA PRO A 34 0.48 -4.44 -10.97
C PRO A 34 0.49 -4.72 -9.47
N GLU A 35 1.58 -4.36 -8.77
CA GLU A 35 1.75 -4.60 -7.33
C GLU A 35 0.76 -3.83 -6.47
N ALA A 36 0.20 -2.74 -6.99
CA ALA A 36 -0.87 -2.04 -6.30
C ALA A 36 -2.10 -2.92 -6.11
N GLY A 37 -2.32 -3.95 -6.94
CA GLY A 37 -3.42 -4.89 -6.78
C GLY A 37 -3.37 -5.60 -5.42
N ASP A 38 -2.22 -6.18 -5.09
CA ASP A 38 -2.04 -6.93 -3.85
C ASP A 38 -2.19 -6.01 -2.62
N ILE A 39 -1.63 -4.79 -2.68
CA ILE A 39 -1.78 -3.80 -1.60
C ILE A 39 -3.24 -3.40 -1.40
N LEU A 40 -4.00 -3.26 -2.50
CA LEU A 40 -5.43 -2.96 -2.43
C LEU A 40 -6.24 -4.11 -1.84
N ASP A 41 -5.86 -5.35 -2.12
CA ASP A 41 -6.50 -6.54 -1.55
C ASP A 41 -6.23 -6.64 -0.04
N GLU A 42 -4.98 -6.42 0.40
CA GLU A 42 -4.65 -6.37 1.82
C GLU A 42 -5.33 -5.20 2.56
N PHE A 43 -5.42 -4.04 1.91
CA PHE A 43 -6.17 -2.91 2.44
C PHE A 43 -7.65 -3.25 2.67
N LEU A 44 -8.30 -3.95 1.72
CA LEU A 44 -9.68 -4.39 1.87
C LEU A 44 -9.83 -5.47 2.95
N ASN A 45 -8.87 -6.39 3.08
CA ASN A 45 -8.84 -7.36 4.17
C ASN A 45 -8.75 -6.65 5.53
N PHE A 46 -7.93 -5.60 5.63
CA PHE A 46 -7.82 -4.77 6.83
C PHE A 46 -9.14 -4.03 7.14
N CYS A 47 -9.79 -3.43 6.14
CA CYS A 47 -11.11 -2.82 6.30
C CYS A 47 -12.13 -3.82 6.88
N LEU A 48 -12.16 -5.05 6.33
CA LEU A 48 -13.08 -6.10 6.77
C LEU A 48 -12.75 -6.61 8.19
N ALA A 49 -11.46 -6.64 8.55
CA ALA A 49 -11.04 -7.02 9.90
C ALA A 49 -11.45 -5.97 10.93
N GLU A 50 -11.26 -4.69 10.63
CA GLU A 50 -11.65 -3.58 11.51
C GLU A 50 -13.17 -3.53 11.75
N GLU A 51 -14.00 -3.84 10.76
CA GLU A 51 -15.45 -3.94 10.98
C GLU A 51 -15.85 -4.99 12.02
N ARG A 52 -15.03 -6.02 12.22
CA ARG A 52 -15.28 -7.09 13.21
C ARG A 52 -14.84 -6.71 14.62
N THR A 53 -14.06 -5.64 14.79
CA THR A 53 -13.61 -5.19 16.13
C THR A 53 -14.71 -4.45 16.89
N GLY A 54 -15.78 -4.04 16.20
CA GLY A 54 -16.96 -3.40 16.81
C GLY A 54 -16.83 -1.89 17.00
N LEU A 55 -15.79 -1.25 16.44
CA LEU A 55 -15.67 0.21 16.36
C LEU A 55 -16.23 0.69 15.01
N PRO A 56 -17.47 1.21 14.94
CA PRO A 56 -18.09 1.53 13.68
C PRO A 56 -17.59 2.87 13.12
N GLY A 57 -17.55 2.95 11.79
CA GLY A 57 -17.43 4.20 11.06
C GLY A 57 -16.02 4.53 10.56
N LEU A 58 -15.97 5.41 9.56
CA LEU A 58 -14.75 5.75 8.83
C LEU A 58 -13.74 6.51 9.71
N GLU A 59 -14.19 7.35 10.63
CA GLU A 59 -13.31 8.10 11.53
C GLU A 59 -12.47 7.17 12.42
N SER A 60 -13.12 6.21 13.08
CA SER A 60 -12.41 5.22 13.91
C SER A 60 -11.45 4.39 13.07
N PHE A 61 -11.87 3.96 11.88
CA PHE A 61 -11.02 3.21 10.96
C PHE A 61 -9.77 4.00 10.56
N LEU A 62 -9.90 5.28 10.20
CA LEU A 62 -8.76 6.12 9.84
C LEU A 62 -7.80 6.30 11.02
N SER A 63 -8.32 6.46 12.23
CA SER A 63 -7.51 6.49 13.44
C SER A 63 -6.74 5.18 13.65
N THR A 64 -7.39 4.02 13.47
CA THR A 64 -6.69 2.74 13.55
C THR A 64 -5.64 2.59 12.44
N LEU A 65 -5.96 2.99 11.21
CA LEU A 65 -5.04 2.90 10.08
C LEU A 65 -3.77 3.72 10.30
N GLU A 66 -3.89 4.92 10.88
CA GLU A 66 -2.74 5.77 11.20
C GLU A 66 -1.87 5.20 12.32
N ASN A 67 -2.48 4.56 13.33
CA ASN A 67 -1.76 4.09 14.52
C ASN A 67 -1.29 2.62 14.44
N ALA A 68 -1.98 1.80 13.66
CA ALA A 68 -1.84 0.35 13.63
C ALA A 68 -2.09 -0.24 12.22
N GLY A 69 -1.85 0.55 11.17
CA GLY A 69 -1.97 0.09 9.80
C GLY A 69 -1.08 -1.14 9.51
N PRO A 70 -1.52 -2.05 8.63
CA PRO A 70 -0.80 -3.28 8.36
C PRO A 70 0.55 -3.00 7.68
N GLU A 71 1.61 -3.61 8.19
CA GLU A 71 2.91 -3.63 7.52
C GLU A 71 2.98 -4.84 6.58
N ILE A 72 2.95 -4.59 5.28
CA ILE A 72 3.00 -5.64 4.26
C ILE A 72 4.46 -5.81 3.81
N LYS A 73 5.10 -6.90 4.26
CA LYS A 73 6.43 -7.29 3.80
C LYS A 73 6.29 -8.16 2.57
N ARG A 74 6.83 -7.70 1.45
CA ARG A 74 6.84 -8.45 0.19
C ARG A 74 8.26 -8.72 -0.26
N GLU A 75 8.48 -9.90 -0.81
CA GLU A 75 9.73 -10.23 -1.48
C GLU A 75 9.72 -9.66 -2.90
N MET A 76 10.77 -8.91 -3.24
CA MET A 76 10.96 -8.44 -4.61
C MET A 76 11.41 -9.62 -5.47
N ASP A 77 10.63 -9.95 -6.50
CA ASP A 77 11.01 -10.96 -7.48
C ASP A 77 12.16 -10.42 -8.34
N GLN A 78 13.28 -11.13 -8.35
CA GLN A 78 14.50 -10.71 -9.05
C GLN A 78 14.39 -10.81 -10.58
N THR A 79 13.34 -11.45 -11.10
CA THR A 79 13.21 -11.80 -12.53
C THR A 79 12.46 -10.76 -13.38
N ARG A 80 11.97 -9.69 -12.76
CA ARG A 80 11.17 -8.66 -13.45
C ARG A 80 12.04 -7.61 -14.15
N ASP A 81 11.56 -7.12 -15.29
CA ASP A 81 12.17 -6.03 -16.05
C ASP A 81 11.81 -4.67 -15.43
N GLU A 82 12.42 -4.36 -14.29
CA GLU A 82 12.14 -3.16 -13.49
C GLU A 82 13.37 -2.59 -12.78
N VAL A 83 13.31 -1.30 -12.42
CA VAL A 83 14.34 -0.65 -11.60
C VAL A 83 14.09 -0.97 -10.13
N ARG A 84 15.06 -1.62 -9.48
CA ARG A 84 14.99 -1.92 -8.05
C ARG A 84 15.58 -0.79 -7.23
N VAL A 85 14.75 -0.15 -6.40
CA VAL A 85 15.18 0.84 -5.40
C VAL A 85 15.34 0.14 -4.07
N MET A 86 16.54 0.14 -3.52
CA MET A 86 16.86 -0.52 -2.25
C MET A 86 17.87 0.31 -1.47
N THR A 87 17.95 0.07 -0.17
CA THR A 87 19.01 0.65 0.67
C THR A 87 20.33 -0.09 0.39
N VAL A 88 21.47 0.58 0.60
CA VAL A 88 22.80 -0.04 0.49
C VAL A 88 22.92 -1.29 1.36
N HIS A 89 22.28 -1.26 2.55
CA HIS A 89 22.22 -2.41 3.45
C HIS A 89 21.46 -3.60 2.84
N ALA A 90 20.29 -3.35 2.22
CA ALA A 90 19.51 -4.39 1.56
C ALA A 90 20.19 -4.97 0.32
N ALA A 91 21.10 -4.23 -0.32
CA ALA A 91 21.86 -4.68 -1.49
C ALA A 91 23.02 -5.65 -1.15
N LYS A 92 23.34 -5.86 0.12
CA LYS A 92 24.50 -6.67 0.54
C LYS A 92 24.40 -8.11 -0.01
N GLY A 93 25.41 -8.52 -0.79
CA GLY A 93 25.49 -9.85 -1.38
C GLY A 93 24.70 -10.03 -2.68
N LEU A 94 24.08 -8.97 -3.19
CA LEU A 94 23.45 -8.95 -4.51
C LEU A 94 24.41 -8.34 -5.54
N GLU A 95 24.23 -8.73 -6.80
CA GLU A 95 24.92 -8.14 -7.95
C GLU A 95 23.92 -7.76 -9.05
N ALA A 96 24.26 -6.72 -9.81
CA ALA A 96 23.50 -6.28 -10.98
C ALA A 96 24.47 -5.70 -12.04
N PRO A 97 24.16 -5.80 -13.34
CA PRO A 97 25.03 -5.25 -14.39
C PRO A 97 25.25 -3.74 -14.29
N VAL A 98 24.27 -3.00 -13.77
CA VAL A 98 24.33 -1.54 -13.57
C VAL A 98 23.74 -1.22 -12.20
N VAL A 99 24.44 -0.38 -11.43
CA VAL A 99 24.01 0.10 -10.11
C VAL A 99 24.11 1.62 -10.07
N PHE A 100 23.02 2.28 -9.67
CA PHE A 100 22.98 3.71 -9.38
C PHE A 100 23.04 3.94 -7.88
N LEU A 101 24.11 4.57 -7.39
CA LEU A 101 24.18 5.06 -6.02
C LEU A 101 23.75 6.52 -5.99
N VAL A 102 22.62 6.80 -5.37
CA VAL A 102 22.12 8.16 -5.17
C VAL A 102 22.48 8.61 -3.75
N ASP A 103 23.38 9.58 -3.65
CA ASP A 103 23.79 10.18 -2.38
C ASP A 103 23.70 11.71 -2.48
N GLY A 104 23.11 12.34 -1.47
CA GLY A 104 23.00 13.79 -1.34
C GLY A 104 24.27 14.46 -0.80
N GLY A 105 25.31 13.69 -0.45
CA GLY A 105 26.57 14.20 0.10
C GLY A 105 26.50 14.58 1.57
N SER A 106 25.52 14.04 2.31
CA SER A 106 25.41 14.23 3.77
C SER A 106 26.59 13.59 4.50
N ALA A 107 26.88 14.10 5.71
CA ALA A 107 27.92 13.52 6.56
C ALA A 107 27.65 12.03 6.81
N PRO A 108 28.71 11.19 6.84
CA PRO A 108 28.56 9.76 7.09
C PRO A 108 27.94 9.52 8.47
N PHE A 109 27.08 8.50 8.56
CA PHE A 109 26.55 8.01 9.83
C PHE A 109 27.68 7.31 10.60
N SER A 110 27.93 7.74 11.84
CA SER A 110 28.87 7.11 12.79
C SER A 110 28.20 6.02 13.62
#